data_AF-A0A927ZQE6-F1
#
_entry.id   AF-A0A927ZQE6-F1
#
_cell.length_a   1.000
_cell.length_b   1.000
_cell.length_c   1.000
_cell.angle_alpha   90.00
_cell.angle_beta   90.00
_cell.angle_gamma   90.00
#
_symmetry.space_group_name_H-M   'P 1'
#
loop_
_entity.id
_entity.type
_entity.pdbx_description
1 polymer ?
#
loop_
_entity_poly.entity_id
_entity_poly.type
_entity_poly.pdbx_seq_one_letter_code
_entity_poly.pdbx_strand_id
1 'polypeptide(L)'
;MPVKVGGSYVSEAAYSFAQAQVTDKEKEKDSGVLKSLAEKFPHPKFSVGTKPFSGTGMNNVSISPKILKQMEKDPEKRMEYEALIYDIAHTDVQSGRAPEHKLKSHGFIIEDDGGLRSWGISEFNGGNPRQQSHVKRSDKKNWWQELLPKKQTKKSTKDKNAFRNTNDLYVHLREKFNVVNAGMTKISGKYLQKCLTDEDSRSKLFDTLRAADEAYASRKDEVGFQGMQVIIDEDGEVTMESTMRTVSINEDKRRRQIAAAATQGDMQAVLAILAQDLQELEDGYKQNACDAAEVEKAKKLIEQAKQQMGRLPDRAPTLSEQSAMTINTLL
;
A
#
# COMPACT_ATOMS: atom_id res chain seq x y z
N MET A 1 14.47 4.45 -24.67
CA MET A 1 13.03 4.64 -25.02
C MET A 1 12.52 3.40 -25.75
N PRO A 2 11.19 3.14 -25.85
CA PRO A 2 10.70 2.02 -26.66
C PRO A 2 10.95 2.24 -28.16
N VAL A 3 11.49 1.22 -28.83
CA VAL A 3 11.77 1.17 -30.28
C VAL A 3 10.75 0.27 -30.95
N LYS A 4 10.22 0.69 -32.10
CA LYS A 4 9.30 -0.13 -32.88
C LYS A 4 10.08 -1.07 -33.79
N VAL A 5 9.83 -2.38 -33.68
CA VAL A 5 10.40 -3.44 -34.50
C VAL A 5 9.24 -4.30 -35.02
N GLY A 6 8.96 -4.21 -36.32
CA GLY A 6 7.79 -4.85 -36.91
C GLY A 6 6.47 -4.43 -36.21
N GLY A 7 5.74 -5.42 -35.69
CA GLY A 7 4.49 -5.22 -34.94
C GLY A 7 4.65 -4.96 -33.44
N SER A 8 5.89 -4.86 -32.93
CA SER A 8 6.18 -4.77 -31.50
C SER A 8 6.93 -3.50 -31.12
N TYR A 9 6.69 -2.98 -29.93
CA TYR A 9 7.59 -2.04 -29.25
C TYR A 9 8.47 -2.81 -28.26
N VAL A 10 9.79 -2.61 -28.32
CA VAL A 10 10.80 -3.29 -27.50
C VAL A 10 11.78 -2.27 -26.92
N SER A 11 12.59 -2.66 -25.94
CA SER A 11 13.66 -1.80 -25.41
C SER A 11 14.76 -1.53 -26.45
N GLU A 12 15.48 -0.41 -26.30
CA GLU A 12 16.67 -0.12 -27.13
C GLU A 12 17.74 -1.22 -27.01
N ALA A 13 17.88 -1.81 -25.82
CA ALA A 13 18.81 -2.92 -25.58
C ALA A 13 18.39 -4.18 -26.37
N ALA A 14 17.10 -4.53 -26.34
CA ALA A 14 16.56 -5.63 -27.13
C ALA A 14 16.75 -5.43 -28.63
N TYR A 15 16.49 -4.21 -29.12
CA TYR A 15 16.70 -3.89 -30.53
C TYR A 15 18.17 -4.00 -30.93
N SER A 16 19.07 -3.44 -30.13
CA SER A 16 20.52 -3.48 -30.38
C SER A 16 21.04 -4.92 -30.36
N PHE A 17 20.57 -5.74 -29.43
CA PHE A 17 20.89 -7.16 -29.37
C PHE A 17 20.43 -7.89 -30.63
N ALA A 18 19.16 -7.73 -31.02
CA ALA A 18 18.61 -8.40 -32.20
C ALA A 18 19.31 -7.94 -33.50
N GLN A 19 19.67 -6.66 -33.62
CA GLN A 19 20.47 -6.18 -34.74
C GLN A 19 21.85 -6.83 -34.80
N ALA A 20 22.56 -6.91 -33.67
CA ALA A 20 23.88 -7.53 -33.61
C ALA A 20 23.84 -9.00 -34.06
N GLN A 21 22.78 -9.73 -33.70
CA GLN A 21 22.57 -11.11 -34.13
C GLN A 21 22.28 -11.27 -35.62
N VAL A 22 21.72 -10.24 -36.29
CA VAL A 22 21.49 -10.25 -37.75
C VAL A 22 22.78 -10.08 -38.54
N THR A 23 23.83 -9.54 -37.93
CA THR A 23 25.18 -9.43 -38.52
C THR A 23 25.99 -10.73 -38.45
N ASP A 24 25.66 -11.67 -37.55
CA ASP A 24 26.36 -12.97 -37.36
C ASP A 24 25.82 -14.10 -38.27
N LYS A 25 25.40 -13.77 -39.49
CA LYS A 25 24.63 -14.60 -40.43
C LYS A 25 25.28 -15.92 -40.93
N GLU A 26 26.47 -16.29 -40.48
CA GLU A 26 27.22 -17.41 -41.07
C GLU A 26 27.04 -18.77 -40.39
N LYS A 27 26.36 -18.89 -39.23
CA LYS A 27 26.32 -20.16 -38.46
C LYS A 27 24.97 -20.88 -38.33
N GLU A 28 23.86 -20.33 -38.83
CA GLU A 28 22.50 -20.78 -38.45
C GLU A 28 21.71 -21.55 -39.52
N LYS A 29 22.35 -22.13 -40.54
CA LYS A 29 21.60 -22.85 -41.59
C LYS A 29 21.10 -24.25 -41.22
N ASP A 30 21.49 -24.82 -40.06
CA ASP A 30 21.27 -26.26 -39.82
C ASP A 30 20.68 -26.66 -38.45
N SER A 31 20.43 -25.73 -37.52
CA SER A 31 20.06 -26.07 -36.13
C SER A 31 18.57 -25.89 -35.76
N GLY A 32 17.75 -25.28 -36.63
CA GLY A 32 16.33 -25.01 -36.37
C GLY A 32 16.10 -23.83 -35.40
N VAL A 33 15.10 -22.99 -35.69
CA VAL A 33 14.88 -21.70 -34.99
C VAL A 33 14.78 -21.85 -33.48
N LEU A 34 14.04 -22.83 -32.96
CA LEU A 34 13.86 -23.00 -31.52
C LEU A 34 15.18 -23.31 -30.79
N LYS A 35 16.06 -24.11 -31.40
CA LYS A 35 17.36 -24.45 -30.82
C LYS A 35 18.28 -23.22 -30.79
N SER A 36 18.28 -22.44 -31.88
CA SER A 36 19.02 -21.16 -31.91
C SER A 36 18.55 -20.19 -30.83
N LEU A 37 17.25 -20.12 -30.55
CA LEU A 37 16.71 -19.29 -29.47
C LEU A 37 17.16 -19.80 -28.09
N ALA A 38 17.17 -21.10 -27.87
CA ALA A 38 17.65 -21.69 -26.62
C ALA A 38 19.17 -21.48 -26.40
N GLU A 39 19.97 -21.46 -27.47
CA GLU A 39 21.40 -21.15 -27.40
C GLU A 39 21.65 -19.66 -27.12
N LYS A 40 20.89 -18.76 -27.76
CA LYS A 40 20.98 -17.31 -27.56
C LYS A 40 20.45 -16.87 -26.19
N PHE A 41 19.45 -17.56 -25.67
CA PHE A 41 18.79 -17.26 -24.40
C PHE A 41 18.80 -18.50 -23.49
N PRO A 42 19.87 -18.71 -22.70
CA PRO A 42 20.01 -19.92 -21.87
C PRO A 42 19.12 -19.93 -20.62
N HIS A 43 18.60 -18.76 -20.19
CA HIS A 43 17.78 -18.65 -18.99
C HIS A 43 16.30 -18.99 -19.19
N PRO A 44 15.66 -18.61 -20.31
CA PRO A 44 14.30 -19.05 -20.60
C PRO A 44 14.19 -20.53 -20.97
N LYS A 45 13.13 -21.18 -20.50
CA LYS A 45 12.76 -22.54 -20.90
C LYS A 45 11.78 -22.47 -22.06
N PHE A 46 12.26 -22.77 -23.26
CA PHE A 46 11.44 -22.74 -24.47
C PHE A 46 10.58 -23.98 -24.65
N SER A 47 9.38 -23.79 -25.19
CA SER A 47 8.46 -24.85 -25.58
C SER A 47 7.66 -24.43 -26.81
N VAL A 48 7.06 -25.40 -27.50
CA VAL A 48 6.24 -25.15 -28.69
C VAL A 48 4.76 -25.35 -28.36
N GLY A 49 3.93 -24.35 -28.63
CA GLY A 49 2.48 -24.41 -28.44
C GLY A 49 1.86 -23.11 -27.92
N THR A 50 0.53 -23.10 -27.86
CA THR A 50 -0.27 -21.94 -27.41
C THR A 50 -1.23 -22.29 -26.27
N LYS A 51 -1.22 -23.54 -25.79
CA LYS A 51 -2.02 -23.95 -24.63
C LYS A 51 -1.55 -23.17 -23.39
N PRO A 52 -2.45 -22.73 -22.50
CA PRO A 52 -2.06 -22.10 -21.26
C PRO A 52 -1.17 -23.05 -20.47
N PHE A 53 0.11 -22.71 -20.37
CA PHE A 53 1.10 -23.57 -19.76
C PHE A 53 0.85 -23.61 -18.25
N SER A 54 0.86 -24.82 -17.69
CA SER A 54 0.89 -25.05 -16.25
C SER A 54 2.16 -25.82 -15.94
N GLY A 55 3.07 -25.22 -15.19
CA GLY A 55 4.34 -25.86 -14.85
C GLY A 55 5.07 -25.15 -13.72
N THR A 56 6.33 -25.51 -13.52
CA THR A 56 7.18 -25.00 -12.45
C THR A 56 8.26 -24.06 -13.00
N GLY A 57 8.67 -23.06 -12.21
CA GLY A 57 9.71 -22.08 -12.59
C GLY A 57 9.18 -20.76 -13.15
N MET A 58 10.07 -19.77 -13.28
CA MET A 58 9.75 -18.35 -13.55
C MET A 58 9.94 -17.90 -15.00
N ASN A 59 10.82 -18.59 -15.75
CA ASN A 59 11.29 -18.11 -17.06
C ASN A 59 10.78 -19.00 -18.20
N ASN A 60 9.51 -19.42 -18.15
CA ASN A 60 8.96 -20.28 -19.19
C ASN A 60 8.51 -19.44 -20.40
N VAL A 61 8.87 -19.86 -21.61
CA VAL A 61 8.44 -19.20 -22.86
C VAL A 61 7.87 -20.27 -23.80
N SER A 62 6.63 -20.08 -24.24
CA SER A 62 6.00 -20.93 -25.25
C SER A 62 5.79 -20.13 -26.52
N ILE A 63 6.15 -20.72 -27.66
CA ILE A 63 6.04 -20.05 -28.96
C ILE A 63 5.14 -20.90 -29.85
N SER A 64 4.18 -20.22 -30.48
CA SER A 64 3.33 -20.79 -31.51
C SER A 64 4.18 -21.44 -32.63
N PRO A 65 3.81 -22.65 -33.10
CA PRO A 65 4.45 -23.27 -34.26
C PRO A 65 4.40 -22.39 -35.52
N LYS A 66 3.34 -21.58 -35.66
CA LYS A 66 3.16 -20.67 -36.79
C LYS A 66 4.17 -19.53 -36.73
N ILE A 67 4.43 -18.97 -35.54
CA ILE A 67 5.44 -17.93 -35.35
C ILE A 67 6.84 -18.48 -35.60
N LEU A 68 7.17 -19.68 -35.12
CA LEU A 68 8.47 -20.31 -35.38
C LEU A 68 8.72 -20.47 -36.90
N LYS A 69 7.71 -20.91 -37.65
CA LYS A 69 7.78 -20.99 -39.12
C LYS A 69 7.93 -19.63 -39.79
N GLN A 70 7.38 -18.55 -39.22
CA GLN A 70 7.55 -17.20 -39.74
C GLN A 70 8.98 -16.70 -39.50
N MET A 71 9.53 -16.92 -38.30
CA MET A 71 10.92 -16.57 -37.97
C MET A 71 11.94 -17.31 -38.84
N GLU A 72 11.62 -18.54 -39.27
CA GLU A 72 12.47 -19.31 -40.18
C GLU A 72 12.50 -18.74 -41.60
N LYS A 73 11.36 -18.22 -42.07
CA LYS A 73 11.18 -17.76 -43.45
C LYS A 73 11.47 -16.27 -43.64
N ASP A 74 11.26 -15.48 -42.60
CA ASP A 74 11.30 -14.03 -42.65
C ASP A 74 12.30 -13.49 -41.60
N PRO A 75 13.47 -12.99 -42.05
CA PRO A 75 14.48 -12.41 -41.17
C PRO A 75 13.99 -11.20 -40.38
N GLU A 76 13.06 -10.41 -40.89
CA GLU A 76 12.51 -9.25 -40.18
C GLU A 76 11.60 -9.71 -39.05
N LYS A 77 10.77 -10.72 -39.30
CA LYS A 77 9.97 -11.37 -38.24
C LYS A 77 10.86 -12.01 -37.19
N ARG A 78 11.97 -12.62 -37.62
CA ARG A 78 12.94 -13.18 -36.70
C ARG A 78 13.53 -12.12 -35.78
N MET A 79 13.98 -11.00 -36.33
CA MET A 79 14.50 -9.87 -35.53
C MET A 79 13.44 -9.34 -34.56
N GLU A 80 12.19 -9.17 -35.01
CA GLU A 80 11.08 -8.74 -34.17
C GLU A 80 10.89 -9.65 -32.94
N TYR A 81 10.82 -10.97 -33.15
CA TYR A 81 10.59 -11.93 -32.07
C TYR A 81 11.83 -12.17 -31.21
N GLU A 82 13.05 -12.11 -31.75
CA GLU A 82 14.28 -12.18 -30.96
C GLU A 82 14.40 -10.97 -30.02
N ALA A 83 14.09 -9.76 -30.49
CA ALA A 83 14.05 -8.58 -29.64
C ALA A 83 12.95 -8.71 -28.57
N LEU A 84 11.77 -9.21 -28.92
CA LEU A 84 10.69 -9.45 -27.95
C LEU A 84 11.10 -10.47 -26.88
N ILE A 85 11.76 -11.57 -27.28
CA ILE A 85 12.23 -12.61 -26.37
C ILE A 85 13.32 -12.08 -25.44
N TYR A 86 14.19 -11.20 -25.91
CA TYR A 86 15.18 -10.54 -25.07
C TYR A 86 14.51 -9.80 -23.91
N ASP A 87 13.53 -8.94 -24.20
CA ASP A 87 12.80 -8.20 -23.17
C ASP A 87 12.06 -9.15 -22.22
N ILE A 88 11.41 -10.20 -22.76
CA ILE A 88 10.77 -11.26 -21.95
C ILE A 88 11.76 -11.90 -20.97
N ALA A 89 12.95 -12.27 -21.44
CA ALA A 89 13.96 -12.94 -20.64
C ALA A 89 14.53 -12.07 -19.51
N HIS A 90 14.52 -10.74 -19.70
CA HIS A 90 15.03 -9.76 -18.75
C HIS A 90 13.93 -9.07 -17.93
N THR A 91 12.66 -9.47 -18.09
CA THR A 91 11.56 -8.92 -17.30
C THR A 91 11.51 -9.59 -15.92
N ASP A 92 11.81 -8.83 -14.86
CA ASP A 92 11.61 -9.29 -13.49
C ASP A 92 10.14 -9.13 -13.06
N VAL A 93 9.39 -10.22 -13.24
CA VAL A 93 7.95 -10.30 -12.89
C VAL A 93 7.66 -10.47 -11.40
N GLN A 94 8.70 -10.68 -10.58
CA GLN A 94 8.60 -10.79 -9.13
C GLN A 94 8.85 -9.43 -8.46
N SER A 95 9.69 -8.58 -9.06
CA SER A 95 9.96 -7.22 -8.58
C SER A 95 8.66 -6.41 -8.42
N GLY A 96 8.46 -5.84 -7.22
CA GLY A 96 7.30 -5.02 -6.87
C GLY A 96 6.06 -5.76 -6.38
N ARG A 97 6.05 -7.11 -6.34
CA ARG A 97 4.94 -7.84 -5.72
C ARG A 97 5.06 -7.80 -4.20
N ALA A 98 3.93 -7.61 -3.51
CA ALA A 98 3.90 -7.65 -2.04
C ALA A 98 4.39 -9.03 -1.53
N PRO A 99 4.97 -9.11 -0.32
CA PRO A 99 5.51 -10.36 0.22
C PRO A 99 4.51 -11.52 0.24
N GLU A 100 3.22 -11.21 0.40
CA GLU A 100 2.08 -12.15 0.42
C GLU A 100 1.62 -12.64 -0.97
N HIS A 101 2.17 -12.10 -2.06
CA HIS A 101 1.78 -12.39 -3.45
C HIS A 101 2.92 -12.99 -4.26
N LYS A 102 3.71 -13.85 -3.63
CA LYS A 102 4.85 -14.53 -4.27
C LYS A 102 4.40 -15.43 -5.41
N LEU A 103 5.05 -15.33 -6.57
CA LEU A 103 4.83 -16.25 -7.67
C LEU A 103 5.58 -17.57 -7.43
N LYS A 104 4.87 -18.68 -7.62
CA LYS A 104 5.43 -20.03 -7.64
C LYS A 104 5.91 -20.42 -9.04
N SER A 105 5.16 -20.03 -10.06
CA SER A 105 5.55 -20.21 -11.45
C SER A 105 4.99 -19.14 -12.35
N HIS A 106 5.68 -18.86 -13.45
CA HIS A 106 5.34 -17.82 -14.41
C HIS A 106 5.89 -18.17 -15.79
N GLY A 107 5.25 -17.63 -16.82
CA GLY A 107 5.78 -17.66 -18.17
C GLY A 107 4.99 -16.81 -19.16
N PHE A 108 5.50 -16.80 -20.38
CA PHE A 108 4.94 -16.09 -21.52
C PHE A 108 4.57 -17.06 -22.65
N ILE A 109 3.56 -16.68 -23.42
CA ILE A 109 3.07 -17.40 -24.58
C ILE A 109 2.97 -16.42 -25.74
N ILE A 110 3.65 -16.71 -26.84
CA ILE A 110 3.53 -16.00 -28.11
C ILE A 110 2.53 -16.76 -28.97
N GLU A 111 1.39 -16.13 -29.26
CA GLU A 111 0.23 -16.75 -29.91
C GLU A 111 0.30 -16.72 -31.45
N ASP A 112 -0.63 -17.40 -32.12
CA ASP A 112 -0.65 -17.57 -33.59
C ASP A 112 -0.93 -16.27 -34.38
N ASP A 113 -1.53 -15.29 -33.71
CA ASP A 113 -1.73 -13.92 -34.20
C ASP A 113 -0.54 -13.00 -33.85
N GLY A 114 0.47 -13.56 -33.18
CA GLY A 114 1.61 -12.83 -32.64
C GLY A 114 1.30 -12.12 -31.33
N GLY A 115 0.13 -12.30 -30.71
CA GLY A 115 -0.18 -11.79 -29.39
C GLY A 115 0.78 -12.31 -28.32
N LEU A 116 0.95 -11.55 -27.24
CA LEU A 116 1.75 -11.96 -26.08
C LEU A 116 0.81 -12.16 -24.89
N ARG A 117 0.83 -13.35 -24.28
CA ARG A 117 0.08 -13.65 -23.06
C ARG A 117 1.03 -14.04 -21.94
N SER A 118 0.88 -13.43 -20.77
CA SER A 118 1.55 -13.84 -19.54
C SER A 118 0.62 -14.74 -18.71
N TRP A 119 1.19 -15.75 -18.07
CA TRP A 119 0.50 -16.59 -17.09
C TRP A 119 1.34 -16.70 -15.81
N GLY A 120 0.68 -16.85 -14.67
CA GLY A 120 1.34 -17.03 -13.38
C GLY A 120 0.52 -17.88 -12.41
N ILE A 121 1.22 -18.54 -11.50
CA ILE A 121 0.65 -19.28 -10.38
C ILE A 121 1.22 -18.66 -9.11
N SER A 122 0.35 -18.14 -8.24
CA SER A 122 0.77 -17.55 -6.97
C SER A 122 0.77 -18.59 -5.85
N GLU A 123 1.63 -18.39 -4.86
CA GLU A 123 1.69 -19.20 -3.64
C GLU A 123 0.83 -18.54 -2.56
N PHE A 124 -0.22 -19.24 -2.09
CA PHE A 124 -1.14 -18.72 -1.07
C PHE A 124 -1.51 -19.82 -0.07
N ASN A 125 -1.72 -19.47 1.20
CA ASN A 125 -2.04 -20.43 2.28
C ASN A 125 -3.39 -21.17 2.07
N GLY A 126 -4.23 -20.73 1.13
CA GLY A 126 -5.52 -21.34 0.79
C GLY A 126 -5.57 -22.02 -0.58
N GLY A 127 -4.44 -22.17 -1.28
CA GLY A 127 -4.37 -22.78 -2.62
C GLY A 127 -3.49 -22.00 -3.60
N ASN A 128 -3.27 -22.54 -4.80
CA ASN A 128 -2.40 -21.94 -5.83
C ASN A 128 -3.24 -21.33 -6.97
N PRO A 129 -3.72 -20.08 -6.84
CA PRO A 129 -4.53 -19.44 -7.89
C PRO A 129 -3.72 -19.24 -9.16
N ARG A 130 -4.34 -19.55 -10.30
CA ARG A 130 -3.79 -19.37 -11.65
C ARG A 130 -4.33 -18.08 -12.25
N GLN A 131 -3.48 -17.29 -12.87
CA GLN A 131 -3.85 -16.04 -13.53
C GLN A 131 -3.25 -15.96 -14.94
N GLN A 132 -3.95 -15.27 -15.83
CA GLN A 132 -3.51 -15.02 -17.20
C GLN A 132 -3.84 -13.58 -17.60
N SER A 133 -2.99 -12.98 -18.42
CA SER A 133 -3.19 -11.63 -18.94
C SER A 133 -2.64 -11.52 -20.35
N HIS A 134 -3.42 -10.91 -21.25
CA HIS A 134 -2.93 -10.53 -22.57
C HIS A 134 -2.22 -9.19 -22.46
N VAL A 135 -1.07 -9.09 -23.13
CA VAL A 135 -0.17 -7.95 -23.10
C VAL A 135 -0.11 -7.33 -24.49
N LYS A 136 -0.31 -6.03 -24.59
CA LYS A 136 -0.33 -5.33 -25.88
C LYS A 136 1.07 -4.88 -26.31
N ARG A 137 1.77 -5.75 -27.04
CA ARG A 137 3.11 -5.43 -27.60
C ARG A 137 3.10 -4.31 -28.66
N SER A 138 1.95 -3.99 -29.24
CA SER A 138 1.80 -2.96 -30.28
C SER A 138 1.73 -1.53 -29.74
N ASP A 139 1.55 -1.36 -28.43
CA ASP A 139 1.37 -0.04 -27.83
C ASP A 139 2.74 0.56 -27.50
N LYS A 140 2.93 1.86 -27.79
CA LYS A 140 4.18 2.59 -27.50
C LYS A 140 4.48 2.67 -25.99
N LYS A 141 3.49 2.39 -25.14
CA LYS A 141 3.69 2.14 -23.71
C LYS A 141 4.33 0.76 -23.58
N ASN A 142 5.59 0.73 -23.14
CA ASN A 142 6.35 -0.49 -22.88
C ASN A 142 5.46 -1.60 -22.30
N TRP A 143 5.19 -2.65 -23.08
CA TRP A 143 4.29 -3.74 -22.71
C TRP A 143 4.70 -4.41 -21.39
N TRP A 144 6.00 -4.40 -21.06
CA TRP A 144 6.53 -4.90 -19.79
C TRP A 144 6.08 -4.08 -18.57
N GLN A 145 5.72 -2.80 -18.75
CA GLN A 145 5.11 -1.98 -17.69
C GLN A 145 3.68 -2.43 -17.35
N GLU A 146 3.01 -3.16 -18.25
CA GLU A 146 1.71 -3.78 -17.95
C GLU A 146 1.87 -5.00 -17.01
N LEU A 147 3.07 -5.56 -16.93
CA LEU A 147 3.40 -6.75 -16.14
C LEU A 147 3.95 -6.42 -14.76
N LEU A 148 4.56 -5.24 -14.59
CA LEU A 148 4.88 -4.74 -13.27
C LEU A 148 3.57 -4.59 -12.48
N PRO A 149 3.55 -4.97 -11.19
CA PRO A 149 2.43 -4.66 -10.34
C PRO A 149 2.27 -3.14 -10.34
N LYS A 150 1.25 -2.66 -11.06
CA LYS A 150 0.72 -1.34 -10.79
C LYS A 150 0.45 -1.34 -9.30
N LYS A 151 1.08 -0.44 -8.52
CA LYS A 151 0.59 -0.08 -7.17
C LYS A 151 -0.92 -0.16 -7.26
N GLN A 152 -1.55 -1.07 -6.52
CA GLN A 152 -2.93 -1.52 -6.75
C GLN A 152 -3.90 -0.33 -6.74
N THR A 153 -3.98 0.37 -7.86
CA THR A 153 -5.10 1.20 -8.24
C THR A 153 -6.08 0.18 -8.74
N LYS A 154 -6.93 -0.30 -7.81
CA LYS A 154 -8.16 -1.00 -8.15
C LYS A 154 -8.75 -0.28 -9.35
N LYS A 155 -8.79 -0.97 -10.51
CA LYS A 155 -9.53 -0.49 -11.68
C LYS A 155 -10.94 -0.19 -11.19
N SER A 156 -11.24 1.09 -11.03
CA SER A 156 -12.62 1.54 -10.98
C SER A 156 -13.27 0.97 -12.23
N THR A 157 -14.35 0.22 -12.03
CA THR A 157 -15.37 -0.03 -13.03
C THR A 157 -15.49 1.22 -13.89
N LYS A 158 -15.41 1.04 -15.21
CA LYS A 158 -15.53 2.10 -16.19
C LYS A 158 -16.95 2.68 -16.06
N ASP A 159 -17.15 3.59 -15.11
CA ASP A 159 -18.39 4.34 -14.95
C ASP A 159 -18.43 5.28 -16.16
N LYS A 160 -19.09 4.81 -17.22
CA LYS A 160 -19.40 5.56 -18.44
C LYS A 160 -20.43 6.69 -18.18
N ASN A 161 -20.44 7.28 -16.99
CA ASN A 161 -21.26 8.44 -16.69
C ASN A 161 -20.36 9.65 -16.58
N ALA A 162 -20.29 10.44 -17.65
CA ALA A 162 -19.89 11.83 -17.52
C ALA A 162 -20.83 12.48 -16.49
N PHE A 163 -20.28 12.92 -15.36
CA PHE A 163 -21.03 13.63 -14.33
C PHE A 163 -21.61 14.90 -14.95
N ARG A 164 -22.92 15.15 -14.79
CA ARG A 164 -23.58 16.29 -15.48
C ARG A 164 -23.19 17.62 -14.86
N ASN A 165 -22.90 17.62 -13.57
CA ASN A 165 -22.53 18.81 -12.79
C ASN A 165 -21.69 18.40 -11.57
N THR A 166 -21.20 19.39 -10.82
CA THR A 166 -20.37 19.17 -9.63
C THR A 166 -21.11 18.49 -8.48
N ASN A 167 -22.43 18.67 -8.36
CA ASN A 167 -23.22 17.99 -7.32
C ASN A 167 -23.31 16.50 -7.61
N ASP A 168 -23.57 16.09 -8.85
CA ASP A 168 -23.59 14.68 -9.25
C ASP A 168 -22.24 14.00 -8.94
N LEU A 169 -21.14 14.68 -9.26
CA LEU A 169 -19.79 14.22 -8.92
C LEU A 169 -19.62 14.12 -7.40
N TYR A 170 -20.03 15.14 -6.65
CA TYR A 170 -19.85 15.17 -5.19
C TYR A 170 -20.73 14.13 -4.47
N VAL A 171 -21.94 13.86 -4.94
CA VAL A 171 -22.79 12.76 -4.46
C VAL A 171 -22.09 11.42 -4.69
N HIS A 172 -21.55 11.19 -5.88
CA HIS A 172 -20.77 9.99 -6.17
C HIS A 172 -19.56 9.83 -5.25
N LEU A 173 -18.86 10.94 -4.96
CA LEU A 173 -17.73 10.93 -4.03
C LEU A 173 -18.18 10.54 -2.61
N ARG A 174 -19.31 11.04 -2.13
CA ARG A 174 -19.88 10.64 -0.82
C ARG A 174 -20.29 9.18 -0.78
N GLU A 175 -20.85 8.64 -1.86
CA GLU A 175 -21.24 7.23 -1.90
C GLU A 175 -20.05 6.28 -1.93
N LYS A 176 -18.94 6.68 -2.57
CA LYS A 176 -17.77 5.81 -2.75
C LYS A 176 -16.67 5.95 -1.71
N PHE A 177 -16.54 7.11 -1.07
CA PHE A 177 -15.41 7.42 -0.18
C PHE A 177 -15.91 7.78 1.22
N ASN A 178 -15.43 7.05 2.23
CA ASN A 178 -15.86 7.21 3.61
C ASN A 178 -15.45 8.57 4.18
N VAL A 179 -14.25 9.04 3.86
CA VAL A 179 -13.75 10.37 4.28
C VAL A 179 -14.62 11.52 3.75
N VAL A 180 -15.21 11.36 2.56
CA VAL A 180 -16.12 12.37 1.99
C VAL A 180 -17.49 12.27 2.63
N ASN A 181 -18.00 11.05 2.82
CA ASN A 181 -19.28 10.80 3.48
C ASN A 181 -19.30 11.35 4.92
N ALA A 182 -18.21 11.13 5.65
CA ALA A 182 -18.05 11.57 7.03
C ALA A 182 -17.73 13.07 7.18
N GLY A 183 -17.70 13.83 6.07
CA GLY A 183 -17.44 15.27 6.09
C GLY A 183 -16.00 15.65 6.42
N MET A 184 -15.06 14.70 6.32
CA MET A 184 -13.64 14.92 6.61
C MET A 184 -12.90 15.58 5.44
N THR A 185 -13.49 15.56 4.24
CA THR A 185 -12.88 16.11 3.03
C THR A 185 -13.48 17.47 2.66
N LYS A 186 -12.62 18.47 2.47
CA LYS A 186 -12.92 19.75 1.83
C LYS A 186 -12.30 19.78 0.45
N ILE A 187 -13.13 19.89 -0.59
CA ILE A 187 -12.67 19.90 -1.99
C ILE A 187 -13.05 21.25 -2.59
N SER A 188 -12.08 21.95 -3.18
CA SER A 188 -12.35 23.20 -3.89
C SER A 188 -13.40 23.00 -4.99
N GLY A 189 -14.36 23.93 -5.06
CA GLY A 189 -15.36 23.95 -6.11
C GLY A 189 -14.74 24.08 -7.51
N LYS A 190 -13.65 24.85 -7.65
CA LYS A 190 -12.94 25.00 -8.94
C LYS A 190 -12.29 23.68 -9.36
N TYR A 191 -11.71 22.94 -8.42
CA TYR A 191 -11.10 21.65 -8.71
C TYR A 191 -12.16 20.59 -9.06
N LEU A 192 -13.33 20.61 -8.41
CA LEU A 192 -14.47 19.77 -8.80
C LEU A 192 -14.96 20.09 -10.22
N GLN A 193 -15.03 21.36 -10.60
CA GLN A 193 -15.37 21.75 -11.97
C GLN A 193 -14.35 21.23 -12.98
N LYS A 194 -13.05 21.36 -12.69
CA LYS A 194 -11.97 20.82 -13.50
C LYS A 194 -12.11 19.31 -13.71
N CYS A 195 -12.48 18.56 -12.66
CA CYS A 195 -12.72 17.12 -12.73
C CYS A 195 -13.92 16.69 -13.60
N LEU A 196 -14.82 17.61 -13.97
CA LEU A 196 -15.91 17.29 -14.92
C LEU A 196 -15.39 17.16 -16.35
N THR A 197 -14.42 18.02 -16.72
CA THR A 197 -13.89 18.11 -18.09
C THR A 197 -12.57 17.36 -18.27
N ASP A 198 -11.76 17.28 -17.21
CA ASP A 198 -10.45 16.63 -17.24
C ASP A 198 -10.49 15.27 -16.52
N GLU A 199 -10.35 14.20 -17.29
CA GLU A 199 -10.34 12.82 -16.80
C GLU A 199 -9.11 12.52 -15.93
N ASP A 200 -7.98 13.18 -16.19
CA ASP A 200 -6.75 12.98 -15.41
C ASP A 200 -6.88 13.61 -14.02
N SER A 201 -7.37 14.86 -13.92
CA SER A 201 -7.67 15.49 -12.61
C SER A 201 -8.71 14.70 -11.82
N ARG A 202 -9.75 14.17 -12.49
CA ARG A 202 -10.76 13.32 -11.84
C ARG A 202 -10.16 12.03 -11.30
N SER A 203 -9.29 11.38 -12.08
CA SER A 203 -8.61 10.15 -11.66
C SER A 203 -7.70 10.41 -10.47
N LYS A 204 -6.92 11.50 -10.50
CA LYS A 204 -6.10 11.95 -9.36
C LYS A 204 -6.94 12.18 -8.11
N LEU A 205 -8.10 12.86 -8.23
CA LEU A 205 -9.02 13.07 -7.11
C LEU A 205 -9.46 11.73 -6.49
N PHE A 206 -9.85 10.76 -7.31
CA PHE A 206 -10.30 9.46 -6.82
C PHE A 206 -9.18 8.68 -6.12
N ASP A 207 -7.96 8.74 -6.65
CA ASP A 207 -6.80 8.10 -6.03
C ASP A 207 -6.40 8.78 -4.71
N THR A 208 -6.44 10.11 -4.64
CA THR A 208 -6.26 10.87 -3.39
C THR A 208 -7.26 10.45 -2.33
N LEU A 209 -8.56 10.39 -2.68
CA LEU A 209 -9.61 10.03 -1.73
C LEU A 209 -9.52 8.58 -1.29
N ARG A 210 -9.07 7.68 -2.16
CA ARG A 210 -8.79 6.29 -1.80
C ARG A 210 -7.63 6.20 -0.81
N ALA A 211 -6.54 6.92 -1.05
CA ALA A 211 -5.41 6.97 -0.14
C ALA A 211 -5.80 7.55 1.23
N ALA A 212 -6.67 8.57 1.23
CA ALA A 212 -7.23 9.11 2.46
C ALA A 212 -8.11 8.10 3.21
N ASP A 213 -8.98 7.35 2.52
CA ASP A 213 -9.77 6.28 3.13
C ASP A 213 -8.90 5.20 3.78
N GLU A 214 -7.81 4.80 3.09
CA GLU A 214 -6.84 3.83 3.61
C GLU A 214 -6.11 4.38 4.85
N ALA A 215 -5.69 5.65 4.82
CA ALA A 215 -5.05 6.32 5.95
C ALA A 215 -5.99 6.50 7.15
N TYR A 216 -7.27 6.77 6.90
CA TYR A 216 -8.29 6.82 7.95
C TYR A 216 -8.54 5.42 8.54
N ALA A 217 -8.67 4.40 7.69
CA ALA A 217 -8.94 3.04 8.13
C ALA A 217 -7.82 2.43 8.98
N SER A 218 -6.57 2.84 8.77
CA SER A 218 -5.44 2.38 9.58
C SER A 218 -5.29 3.10 10.92
N ARG A 219 -5.84 4.32 11.06
CA ARG A 219 -5.68 5.17 12.25
C ARG A 219 -6.94 5.32 13.10
N LYS A 220 -8.12 4.97 12.58
CA LYS A 220 -9.40 5.13 13.30
C LYS A 220 -9.46 4.40 14.64
N ASP A 221 -8.69 3.32 14.79
CA ASP A 221 -8.63 2.49 16.00
C ASP A 221 -7.35 2.79 16.82
N GLU A 222 -6.54 3.77 16.40
CA GLU A 222 -5.34 4.22 17.11
C GLU A 222 -5.76 5.01 18.36
N VAL A 223 -5.16 4.67 19.50
CA VAL A 223 -5.41 5.40 20.76
C VAL A 223 -4.95 6.83 20.59
N GLY A 224 -5.83 7.76 20.91
CA GLY A 224 -5.64 9.20 20.84
C GLY A 224 -6.12 9.84 19.54
N PHE A 225 -6.47 9.06 18.50
CA PHE A 225 -6.94 9.60 17.24
C PHE A 225 -8.35 10.20 17.39
N GLN A 226 -8.49 11.51 17.10
CA GLN A 226 -9.76 12.24 17.21
C GLN A 226 -10.40 12.52 15.85
N GLY A 227 -9.60 12.51 14.78
CA GLY A 227 -10.10 12.78 13.44
C GLY A 227 -9.01 13.15 12.46
N MET A 228 -9.43 13.24 11.20
CA MET A 228 -8.59 13.65 10.08
C MET A 228 -9.37 14.64 9.23
N GLN A 229 -8.68 15.64 8.68
CA GLN A 229 -9.21 16.56 7.69
C GLN A 229 -8.34 16.48 6.43
N VAL A 230 -8.98 16.31 5.28
CA VAL A 230 -8.35 16.27 3.96
C VAL A 230 -8.81 17.51 3.20
N ILE A 231 -7.86 18.36 2.82
CA ILE A 231 -8.12 19.59 2.08
C ILE A 231 -7.51 19.44 0.69
N ILE A 232 -8.34 19.63 -0.34
CA ILE A 232 -7.93 19.61 -1.74
C ILE A 232 -8.20 21.01 -2.30
N ASP A 233 -7.14 21.70 -2.68
CA ASP A 233 -7.21 23.09 -3.14
C ASP A 233 -7.63 23.21 -4.62
N GLU A 234 -7.50 24.42 -5.19
CA GLU A 234 -7.91 24.70 -6.57
C GLU A 234 -7.02 24.01 -7.62
N ASP A 235 -5.76 23.75 -7.30
CA ASP A 235 -4.78 23.13 -8.17
C ASP A 235 -4.79 21.59 -8.07
N GLY A 236 -5.41 21.08 -7.02
CA GLY A 236 -5.50 19.66 -6.71
C GLY A 236 -4.42 19.19 -5.73
N GLU A 237 -3.72 20.13 -5.10
CA GLU A 237 -2.77 19.82 -4.03
C GLU A 237 -3.53 19.42 -2.77
N VAL A 238 -2.95 18.48 -2.04
CA VAL A 238 -3.61 17.78 -0.94
C VAL A 238 -2.89 18.11 0.36
N THR A 239 -3.63 18.63 1.32
CA THR A 239 -3.18 18.78 2.71
C THR A 239 -3.97 17.83 3.59
N MET A 240 -3.29 17.00 4.38
CA MET A 240 -3.90 16.11 5.35
C MET A 240 -3.50 16.53 6.76
N GLU A 241 -4.48 16.84 7.59
CA GLU A 241 -4.30 17.19 8.99
C GLU A 241 -4.94 16.10 9.85
N SER A 242 -4.27 15.67 10.92
CA SER A 242 -4.85 14.76 11.90
C SER A 242 -4.81 15.36 13.28
N THR A 243 -5.92 15.27 13.99
CA THR A 243 -6.03 15.71 15.39
C THR A 243 -5.87 14.50 16.29
N MET A 244 -4.97 14.61 17.27
CA MET A 244 -4.77 13.62 18.32
C MET A 244 -4.88 14.28 19.68
N ARG A 245 -5.49 13.56 20.62
CA ARG A 245 -5.55 13.94 22.03
C ARG A 245 -5.25 12.71 22.87
N THR A 246 -4.25 12.80 23.72
CA THR A 246 -3.91 11.75 24.68
C THR A 246 -4.11 12.24 26.11
N VAL A 247 -4.56 11.34 26.98
CA VAL A 247 -4.63 11.53 28.43
C VAL A 247 -3.77 10.45 29.07
N SER A 248 -2.96 10.80 30.07
CA SER A 248 -2.11 9.85 30.78
C SER A 248 -1.91 10.27 32.23
N ILE A 249 -1.55 9.31 33.09
CA ILE A 249 -1.26 9.59 34.49
C ILE A 249 0.23 9.79 34.73
N ASN A 250 0.59 10.82 35.50
CA ASN A 250 1.96 11.01 35.97
C ASN A 250 2.23 10.14 37.20
N GLU A 251 2.56 8.87 36.96
CA GLU A 251 2.78 7.87 38.01
C GLU A 251 3.84 8.32 39.04
N ASP A 252 4.95 8.86 38.57
CA ASP A 252 6.08 9.25 39.44
C ASP A 252 5.71 10.41 40.37
N LYS A 253 4.97 11.39 39.86
CA LYS A 253 4.43 12.47 40.68
C LYS A 253 3.48 11.92 41.74
N ARG A 254 2.55 11.04 41.37
CA ARG A 254 1.60 10.46 42.31
C ARG A 254 2.25 9.55 43.34
N ARG A 255 3.23 8.73 42.96
CA ARG A 255 4.02 7.91 43.89
C ARG A 255 4.77 8.76 44.92
N ARG A 256 5.38 9.87 44.50
CA ARG A 256 6.04 10.82 45.42
C ARG A 256 5.06 11.43 46.41
N GLN A 257 3.87 11.82 45.95
CA GLN A 257 2.81 12.34 46.83
C GLN A 257 2.31 11.31 47.84
N ILE A 258 2.09 10.06 47.41
CA ILE A 258 1.73 8.95 48.31
C ILE A 258 2.83 8.74 49.35
N ALA A 259 4.12 8.76 48.95
CA ALA A 259 5.24 8.55 49.87
C ALA A 259 5.46 9.73 50.84
N ALA A 260 5.13 10.96 50.42
CA ALA A 260 5.30 12.16 51.23
C ALA A 260 4.16 12.41 52.22
N ALA A 261 3.01 11.75 52.04
CA ALA A 261 1.86 11.89 52.93
C ALA A 261 2.18 11.30 54.31
N ALA A 262 2.19 12.16 55.34
CA ALA A 262 2.55 11.78 56.71
C ALA A 262 1.34 11.53 57.61
N THR A 263 0.16 12.01 57.22
CA THR A 263 -1.08 11.91 57.99
C THR A 263 -2.23 11.38 57.13
N GLN A 264 -3.30 10.92 57.78
CA GLN A 264 -4.51 10.50 57.06
C GLN A 264 -5.12 11.66 56.23
N GLY A 265 -5.07 12.90 56.74
CA GLY A 265 -5.53 14.08 56.01
C GLY A 265 -4.73 14.34 54.72
N ASP A 266 -3.41 14.22 54.77
CA ASP A 266 -2.56 14.36 53.58
C ASP A 266 -2.91 13.28 52.54
N MET A 267 -3.09 12.04 52.99
CA MET A 267 -3.44 10.94 52.10
C MET A 267 -4.86 11.08 51.53
N GLN A 268 -5.80 11.66 52.27
CA GLN A 268 -7.15 11.98 51.74
C GLN A 268 -7.05 13.01 50.61
N ALA A 269 -6.19 14.03 50.74
CA ALA A 269 -5.95 14.99 49.66
C ALA A 269 -5.34 14.30 48.42
N VAL A 270 -4.37 13.41 48.61
CA VAL A 270 -3.78 12.63 47.50
C VAL A 270 -4.81 11.72 46.83
N LEU A 271 -5.67 11.04 47.61
CA LEU A 271 -6.76 10.23 47.09
C LEU A 271 -7.78 11.06 46.30
N ALA A 272 -8.11 12.27 46.74
CA ALA A 272 -9.01 13.16 46.01
C ALA A 272 -8.45 13.52 44.63
N ILE A 273 -7.15 13.81 44.54
CA ILE A 273 -6.51 14.11 43.26
C ILE A 273 -6.45 12.86 42.36
N LEU A 274 -6.08 11.70 42.92
CA LEU A 274 -6.06 10.44 42.17
C LEU A 274 -7.45 10.06 41.66
N ALA A 275 -8.51 10.36 42.41
CA ALA A 275 -9.89 10.15 41.97
C ALA A 275 -10.26 11.07 40.80
N GLN A 276 -9.81 12.32 40.81
CA GLN A 276 -9.97 13.24 39.68
C GLN A 276 -9.21 12.74 38.44
N ASP A 277 -7.93 12.36 38.59
CA ASP A 277 -7.14 11.78 37.49
C ASP A 277 -7.83 10.53 36.91
N LEU A 278 -8.36 9.65 37.76
CA LEU A 278 -9.10 8.47 37.33
C LEU A 278 -10.34 8.84 36.51
N GLN A 279 -11.10 9.86 36.94
CA GLN A 279 -12.26 10.33 36.20
C GLN A 279 -11.86 10.88 34.81
N GLU A 280 -10.81 11.70 34.75
CA GLU A 280 -10.28 12.23 33.49
C GLU A 280 -9.81 11.11 32.54
N LEU A 281 -9.20 10.05 33.08
CA LEU A 281 -8.79 8.87 32.31
C LEU A 281 -9.97 8.01 31.88
N GLU A 282 -10.98 7.81 32.72
CA GLU A 282 -12.18 7.06 32.35
C GLU A 282 -12.98 7.78 31.25
N ASP A 283 -13.07 9.10 31.32
CA ASP A 283 -13.67 9.92 30.26
C ASP A 283 -12.79 9.96 29.01
N GLY A 284 -11.46 10.01 29.18
CA GLY A 284 -10.49 9.84 28.11
C GLY A 284 -10.64 8.50 27.39
N TYR A 285 -10.77 7.40 28.13
CA TYR A 285 -10.95 6.06 27.59
C TYR A 285 -12.23 5.94 26.75
N LYS A 286 -13.35 6.51 27.22
CA LYS A 286 -14.61 6.59 26.43
C LYS A 286 -14.44 7.39 25.14
N GLN A 287 -13.54 8.36 25.11
CA GLN A 287 -13.20 9.21 23.95
C GLN A 287 -12.03 8.67 23.12
N ASN A 288 -11.59 7.43 23.39
CA ASN A 288 -10.40 6.82 22.77
C ASN A 288 -9.12 7.67 22.95
N ALA A 289 -9.02 8.47 24.01
CA ALA A 289 -7.88 9.34 24.30
C ALA A 289 -6.82 8.68 25.21
N CYS A 290 -7.12 7.52 25.79
CA CYS A 290 -6.15 6.70 26.51
C CYS A 290 -6.56 5.23 26.42
N ASP A 291 -5.62 4.33 26.71
CA ASP A 291 -5.91 2.89 26.75
C ASP A 291 -6.40 2.44 28.14
N ALA A 292 -6.83 1.19 28.23
CA ALA A 292 -7.28 0.61 29.51
C ALA A 292 -6.14 0.46 30.52
N ALA A 293 -4.88 0.40 30.06
CA ALA A 293 -3.72 0.25 30.94
C ALA A 293 -3.46 1.53 31.76
N GLU A 294 -3.65 2.70 31.15
CA GLU A 294 -3.59 4.00 31.84
C GLU A 294 -4.64 4.12 32.95
N VAL A 295 -5.87 3.67 32.69
CA VAL A 295 -6.94 3.62 33.72
C VAL A 295 -6.57 2.67 34.86
N GLU A 296 -6.03 1.49 34.54
CA GLU A 296 -5.60 0.50 35.54
C GLU A 296 -4.45 1.01 36.43
N LYS A 297 -3.50 1.77 35.88
CA LYS A 297 -2.42 2.40 36.66
C LYS A 297 -2.99 3.35 37.72
N ALA A 298 -3.96 4.19 37.35
CA ALA A 298 -4.63 5.09 38.30
C ALA A 298 -5.36 4.32 39.41
N LYS A 299 -6.09 3.25 39.07
CA LYS A 299 -6.75 2.38 40.05
C LYS A 299 -5.76 1.74 41.03
N LYS A 300 -4.60 1.27 40.54
CA LYS A 300 -3.54 0.71 41.39
C LYS A 300 -2.96 1.74 42.36
N LEU A 301 -2.74 2.98 41.92
CA LEU A 301 -2.26 4.06 42.79
C LEU A 301 -3.28 4.41 43.86
N ILE A 302 -4.57 4.44 43.53
CA ILE A 302 -5.66 4.63 44.50
C ILE A 302 -5.66 3.53 45.55
N GLU A 303 -5.55 2.27 45.13
CA GLU A 303 -5.52 1.13 46.05
C GLU A 303 -4.28 1.18 46.98
N GLN A 304 -3.11 1.50 46.42
CA GLN A 304 -1.89 1.69 47.20
C GLN A 304 -2.05 2.82 48.23
N ALA A 305 -2.65 3.95 47.84
CA ALA A 305 -2.91 5.08 48.72
C ALA A 305 -3.90 4.72 49.84
N LYS A 306 -4.97 3.95 49.56
CA LYS A 306 -5.92 3.47 50.59
C LYS A 306 -5.25 2.53 51.60
N GLN A 307 -4.40 1.62 51.14
CA GLN A 307 -3.65 0.72 52.01
C GLN A 307 -2.66 1.46 52.91
N GLN A 308 -1.99 2.49 52.37
CA GLN A 308 -1.10 3.37 53.13
C GLN A 308 -1.89 4.20 54.16
N MET A 309 -3.04 4.75 53.78
CA MET A 309 -3.90 5.55 54.67
C MET A 309 -4.22 4.84 55.99
N GLY A 310 -4.56 3.55 55.94
CA GLY A 310 -4.88 2.76 57.14
C GLY A 310 -3.71 2.60 58.13
N ARG A 311 -2.48 2.92 57.72
CA ARG A 311 -1.27 2.86 58.55
C ARG A 311 -0.80 4.23 59.04
N LEU A 312 -1.37 5.31 58.51
CA LEU A 312 -0.97 6.67 58.86
C LEU A 312 -1.73 7.16 60.10
N PRO A 313 -1.08 8.01 60.94
CA PRO A 313 -1.71 8.58 62.10
C PRO A 313 -2.80 9.59 61.72
N ASP A 314 -3.91 9.55 62.45
CA ASP A 314 -5.00 10.52 62.36
C ASP A 314 -4.69 11.73 63.26
N ARG A 315 -3.89 12.66 62.74
CA ARG A 315 -3.52 13.91 63.41
C ARG A 315 -3.21 15.00 62.40
N ALA A 316 -3.12 16.24 62.87
CA ALA A 316 -2.58 17.33 62.05
C ALA A 316 -1.08 17.10 61.72
N PRO A 317 -0.65 17.43 60.49
CA PRO A 317 0.75 17.34 60.11
C PRO A 317 1.59 18.43 60.79
N THR A 318 2.84 18.09 61.12
CA THR A 318 3.83 19.05 61.64
C THR A 318 4.29 20.00 60.53
N LEU A 319 4.92 21.13 60.89
CA LEU A 319 5.50 22.08 59.92
C LEU A 319 6.48 21.44 58.93
N SER A 320 7.28 20.46 59.38
CA SER A 320 8.23 19.73 58.53
C SER A 320 7.50 18.82 57.53
N GLU A 321 6.48 18.09 57.99
CA GLU A 321 5.64 17.21 57.15
C GLU A 321 4.84 18.01 56.12
N GLN A 322 4.26 19.15 56.51
CA GLN A 322 3.57 20.06 55.60
C GLN A 322 4.51 20.59 54.50
N SER A 323 5.74 20.96 54.88
CA SER A 323 6.74 21.45 53.91
C SER A 323 7.14 20.36 52.92
N ALA A 324 7.33 19.12 53.39
CA ALA A 324 7.65 17.98 52.54
C ALA A 324 6.51 17.65 51.55
N MET A 325 5.25 17.70 51.99
CA MET A 325 4.08 17.47 51.13
C MET A 325 3.95 18.57 50.06
N THR A 326 4.18 19.83 50.44
CA THR A 326 4.11 20.99 49.53
C THR A 326 5.18 20.92 48.42
N ILE A 327 6.40 20.49 48.75
CA ILE A 327 7.47 20.33 47.75
C ILE A 327 7.10 19.24 46.73
N ASN A 328 6.54 18.12 47.20
CA ASN A 328 6.18 16.99 46.33
C ASN A 328 4.88 17.20 45.54
N THR A 329 4.10 18.24 45.86
CA THR A 329 2.93 18.63 45.06
C THR A 329 3.27 19.60 43.92
N LEU A 330 4.30 20.44 44.11
CA LEU A 330 4.77 21.41 43.10
C LEU A 330 5.70 20.81 42.04
N LEU A 331 6.47 19.75 42.38
CA LEU A 331 7.38 19.02 41.47
C LEU A 331 6.70 17.90 40.66
#